data_AF-A0A6G5QM67-F1
#
_entry.id   AF-A0A6G5QM67-F1
#
_cell.length_a   1.000
_cell.length_b   1.000
_cell.length_c   1.000
_cell.angle_alpha   90.00
_cell.angle_beta   90.00
_cell.angle_gamma   90.00
#
_symmetry.space_group_name_H-M   'P 1'
#
loop_
_entity.id
_entity.type
_entity.pdbx_description
1 polymer ?
#
loop_
_entity_poly.entity_id
_entity_poly.type
_entity_poly.pdbx_seq_one_letter_code
_entity_poly.pdbx_strand_id
1 'polypeptide(L)'
;MKFYRSIKFKALAGVLLLIIILCAVFIRIVPDFSTSRGFVIVSLSDYDKYKQGYCLKEDRILPKEELYKRAIGQFLDYKLKLERMINDYRVYTYGSLWRSSYEIAYYELENINLSNWFEVLQKYYKKGKTTEEILMKELKAKKTDPKKYLKISSDGAGFGFDRPIVLIYGDDKTVIADLLLDKFVLVNKNYLRYNHSEYLHDRAEIDVITKKHYEDRSKVILFDTKKEGTEFDNCGNLNYPLEKYYLRSREAKGG
;
A
#
# COMPACT_ATOMS: atom_id res chain seq x y z
N MET A 1 -16.20 37.11 44.95
CA MET A 1 -16.18 37.00 43.47
C MET A 1 -16.41 38.37 42.82
N LYS A 2 -15.37 39.04 42.30
CA LYS A 2 -15.50 40.27 41.48
C LYS A 2 -14.45 40.36 40.34
N PHE A 3 -13.82 39.24 39.96
CA PHE A 3 -12.71 39.26 39.00
C PHE A 3 -13.14 39.61 37.56
N TYR A 4 -14.35 39.21 37.17
CA TYR A 4 -14.89 39.37 35.81
C TYR A 4 -15.36 40.79 35.45
N ARG A 5 -15.50 41.70 36.44
CA ARG A 5 -15.89 43.11 36.23
C ARG A 5 -14.70 44.05 36.03
N SER A 6 -13.47 43.58 36.22
CA SER A 6 -12.29 44.41 36.04
C SER A 6 -12.02 44.70 34.55
N ILE A 7 -11.58 45.93 34.24
CA ILE A 7 -11.17 46.32 32.88
C ILE A 7 -10.08 45.40 32.35
N LYS A 8 -9.16 44.94 33.22
CA LYS A 8 -8.10 43.98 32.90
C LYS A 8 -8.65 42.64 32.43
N PHE A 9 -9.71 42.12 33.05
CA PHE A 9 -10.36 40.88 32.63
C PHE A 9 -11.08 41.03 31.28
N LYS A 10 -11.79 42.16 31.06
CA LYS A 10 -12.44 42.45 29.78
C LYS A 10 -11.42 42.61 28.64
N ALA A 11 -10.29 43.26 28.90
CA ALA A 11 -9.20 43.38 27.96
C ALA A 11 -8.58 42.01 27.64
N LEU A 12 -8.30 41.18 28.66
CA LEU A 12 -7.79 39.83 28.47
C LEU A 12 -8.76 38.96 27.66
N ALA A 13 -10.06 39.00 27.97
CA ALA A 13 -11.09 38.27 27.23
C ALA A 13 -11.21 38.77 25.78
N GLY A 14 -11.13 40.07 25.55
CA GLY A 14 -11.14 40.67 24.21
C GLY A 14 -9.91 40.27 23.38
N VAL A 15 -8.72 40.25 23.98
CA VAL A 15 -7.49 39.77 23.33
C VAL A 15 -7.59 38.28 23.01
N LEU A 16 -8.10 37.46 23.93
CA LEU A 16 -8.27 36.03 23.70
C LEU A 16 -9.26 35.75 22.55
N LEU A 17 -10.36 36.49 22.50
CA LEU A 17 -11.35 36.42 21.41
C LEU A 17 -10.72 36.82 20.07
N LEU A 18 -9.94 37.90 20.05
CA LEU A 18 -9.23 38.34 18.85
C LEU A 18 -8.24 37.27 18.36
N ILE A 19 -7.46 36.66 19.27
CA ILE A 19 -6.54 35.57 18.95
C ILE A 19 -7.31 34.38 18.34
N ILE A 20 -8.45 33.99 18.92
CA ILE A 20 -9.28 32.89 18.39
C ILE A 20 -9.76 33.20 16.96
N ILE A 21 -10.23 34.42 16.71
CA ILE A 21 -10.70 34.85 15.38
C ILE A 21 -9.54 34.84 14.38
N LEU A 22 -8.37 35.37 14.74
CA LEU A 22 -7.19 35.37 13.89
C LEU A 22 -6.73 33.94 13.57
N CYS A 23 -6.69 33.06 14.58
CA CYS A 23 -6.42 31.63 14.36
C CYS A 23 -7.42 31.02 13.38
N ALA A 24 -8.73 31.28 13.52
CA ALA A 24 -9.73 30.75 12.62
C ALA A 24 -9.58 31.29 11.17
N VAL A 25 -9.14 32.53 11.00
CA VAL A 25 -8.98 33.16 9.68
C VAL A 25 -7.72 32.68 8.97
N PHE A 26 -6.60 32.57 9.67
CA PHE A 26 -5.28 32.37 9.06
C PHE A 26 -4.75 30.94 9.11
N ILE A 27 -5.36 30.08 9.92
CA ILE A 27 -4.89 28.72 10.12
C ILE A 27 -5.81 27.73 9.39
N ARG A 28 -5.22 26.80 8.65
CA ARG A 28 -5.92 25.72 7.92
C ARG A 28 -5.31 24.37 8.27
N ILE A 29 -6.07 23.31 8.04
CA ILE A 29 -5.62 21.93 8.20
C ILE A 29 -5.46 21.32 6.81
N VAL A 30 -4.34 20.65 6.58
CA VAL A 30 -4.07 19.89 5.35
C VAL A 30 -3.60 18.47 5.71
N PRO A 31 -3.93 17.47 4.87
CA PRO A 31 -3.36 16.13 4.98
C PRO A 31 -1.82 16.14 5.02
N ASP A 32 -1.27 15.42 6.00
CA ASP A 32 0.15 15.05 6.10
C ASP A 32 0.21 13.68 6.75
N PHE A 33 0.17 12.65 5.91
CA PHE A 33 0.07 11.26 6.35
C PHE A 33 1.41 10.67 6.80
N SER A 34 2.49 11.45 6.77
CA SER A 34 3.73 11.07 7.44
C SER A 34 3.69 11.34 8.96
N THR A 35 2.69 12.09 9.43
CA THR A 35 2.49 12.36 10.87
C THR A 35 1.50 11.37 11.47
N SER A 36 1.64 11.08 12.78
CA SER A 36 0.70 10.22 13.51
C SER A 36 -0.73 10.75 13.55
N ARG A 37 -0.91 12.06 13.39
CA ARG A 37 -2.23 12.71 13.33
C ARG A 37 -2.87 12.62 11.95
N GLY A 38 -2.08 12.36 10.90
CA GLY A 38 -2.52 12.35 9.51
C GLY A 38 -2.77 13.75 8.92
N PHE A 39 -2.47 14.81 9.66
CA PHE A 39 -2.65 16.19 9.21
C PHE A 39 -1.66 17.14 9.88
N VAL A 40 -1.43 18.27 9.23
CA VAL A 40 -0.66 19.40 9.75
C VAL A 40 -1.47 20.68 9.69
N ILE A 41 -1.18 21.59 10.61
CA ILE A 41 -1.79 22.90 10.73
C ILE A 41 -0.87 23.91 10.04
N VAL A 42 -1.41 24.67 9.08
CA VAL A 42 -0.63 25.53 8.18
C VAL A 42 -1.23 26.93 8.06
N SER A 43 -0.41 27.88 7.61
CA SER A 43 -0.85 29.24 7.28
C SER A 43 -1.74 29.27 6.03
N LEU A 44 -2.40 30.39 5.78
CA LEU A 44 -3.21 30.57 4.56
C LEU A 44 -2.36 30.43 3.28
N SER A 45 -1.13 30.96 3.28
CA SER A 45 -0.24 30.87 2.11
C SER A 45 0.14 29.42 1.78
N ASP A 46 0.47 28.63 2.81
CA ASP A 46 0.79 27.21 2.64
C ASP A 46 -0.44 26.40 2.25
N TYR A 47 -1.62 26.78 2.73
CA TYR A 47 -2.87 26.17 2.29
C TYR A 47 -3.10 26.39 0.80
N ASP A 48 -2.87 27.60 0.29
CA ASP A 48 -3.01 27.90 -1.13
C ASP A 48 -1.99 27.12 -1.98
N LYS A 49 -0.73 27.00 -1.51
CA LYS A 49 0.27 26.12 -2.13
C LYS A 49 -0.20 24.66 -2.15
N TYR A 50 -0.71 24.15 -1.04
CA TYR A 50 -1.23 22.78 -0.95
C TYR A 50 -2.37 22.54 -1.95
N LYS A 51 -3.29 23.50 -2.09
CA LYS A 51 -4.40 23.42 -3.06
C LYS A 51 -3.92 23.42 -4.52
N GLN A 52 -2.75 23.97 -4.80
CA GLN A 52 -2.08 23.89 -6.10
C GLN A 52 -1.36 22.55 -6.34
N GLY A 53 -1.30 21.65 -5.35
CA GLY A 53 -0.64 20.35 -5.46
C GLY A 53 0.78 20.30 -4.90
N TYR A 54 1.23 21.32 -4.16
CA TYR A 54 2.55 21.31 -3.55
C TYR A 54 2.65 20.23 -2.47
N CYS A 55 3.77 19.51 -2.48
CA CYS A 55 4.29 18.87 -1.28
C CYS A 55 4.94 19.96 -0.42
N LEU A 56 4.27 20.38 0.65
CA LEU A 56 4.71 21.50 1.49
C LEU A 56 6.09 21.28 2.13
N LYS A 57 6.47 20.03 2.40
CA LYS A 57 7.79 19.71 2.98
C LYS A 57 8.94 19.91 2.01
N GLU A 58 8.67 19.80 0.71
CA GLU A 58 9.69 19.94 -0.35
C GLU A 58 9.53 21.24 -1.14
N ASP A 59 8.55 22.07 -0.78
CA ASP A 59 8.17 23.32 -1.46
C ASP A 59 8.13 23.21 -2.99
N ARG A 60 7.62 22.09 -3.52
CA ARG A 60 7.47 21.85 -4.95
C ARG A 60 6.28 20.95 -5.25
N ILE A 61 5.82 20.99 -6.49
CA ILE A 61 4.88 20.01 -7.03
C ILE A 61 5.66 18.78 -7.48
N LEU A 62 5.32 17.61 -6.97
CA LEU A 62 5.92 16.35 -7.40
C LEU A 62 5.40 15.96 -8.80
N PRO A 63 6.27 15.56 -9.74
CA PRO A 63 5.83 14.89 -10.95
C PRO A 63 4.94 13.68 -10.61
N LYS A 64 3.88 13.44 -11.40
CA LYS A 64 2.90 12.37 -11.13
C LYS A 64 3.57 11.01 -10.93
N GLU A 65 4.54 10.66 -11.76
CA GLU A 65 5.25 9.39 -11.66
C GLU A 65 6.01 9.27 -10.33
N GLU A 66 6.71 10.33 -9.91
CA GLU A 66 7.42 10.36 -8.63
C GLU A 66 6.44 10.21 -7.45
N LEU A 67 5.35 10.98 -7.47
CA LEU A 67 4.29 10.96 -6.47
C LEU A 67 3.70 9.55 -6.30
N TYR A 68 3.33 8.92 -7.42
CA TYR A 68 2.70 7.61 -7.40
C TYR A 68 3.69 6.49 -7.03
N LYS A 69 4.95 6.56 -7.46
CA LYS A 69 5.99 5.62 -7.03
C LYS A 69 6.23 5.68 -5.52
N ARG A 70 6.20 6.87 -4.91
CA ARG A 70 6.30 7.04 -3.45
C ARG A 70 5.13 6.38 -2.74
N ALA A 71 3.90 6.70 -3.15
CA ALA A 71 2.69 6.14 -2.55
C ALA A 71 2.67 4.61 -2.66
N ILE A 72 2.94 4.05 -3.84
CA ILE A 72 2.94 2.60 -4.07
C ILE A 72 4.11 1.92 -3.34
N GLY A 73 5.28 2.56 -3.31
CA GLY A 73 6.41 2.09 -2.52
C GLY A 73 6.05 1.94 -1.05
N GLN A 74 5.36 2.93 -0.47
CA GLN A 74 4.90 2.87 0.90
C GLN A 74 3.79 1.81 1.09
N PHE A 75 2.90 1.62 0.11
CA PHE A 75 1.92 0.53 0.14
C PHE A 75 2.60 -0.84 0.22
N LEU A 76 3.66 -1.06 -0.56
CA LEU A 76 4.44 -2.29 -0.54
C LEU A 76 5.14 -2.51 0.81
N ASP A 77 5.67 -1.45 1.43
CA ASP A 77 6.25 -1.50 2.77
C ASP A 77 5.20 -1.89 3.82
N TYR A 78 4.01 -1.29 3.75
CA TYR A 78 2.91 -1.62 4.66
C TYR A 78 2.41 -3.04 4.46
N LYS A 79 2.27 -3.52 3.22
CA LYS A 79 1.88 -4.90 2.93
C LYS A 79 2.90 -5.90 3.49
N LEU A 80 4.18 -5.64 3.29
CA LEU A 80 5.26 -6.47 3.83
C LEU A 80 5.24 -6.50 5.36
N LYS A 81 5.09 -5.32 5.99
CA LYS A 81 5.01 -5.20 7.44
C LYS A 81 3.79 -5.93 8.00
N LEU A 82 2.64 -5.82 7.33
CA LEU A 82 1.40 -6.51 7.71
C LEU A 82 1.59 -8.03 7.72
N GLU A 83 2.13 -8.61 6.65
CA GLU A 83 2.34 -10.07 6.59
C GLU A 83 3.35 -10.56 7.64
N ARG A 84 4.41 -9.77 7.92
CA ARG A 84 5.34 -10.06 9.03
C ARG A 84 4.64 -10.06 10.38
N MET A 85 3.82 -9.04 10.66
CA MET A 85 3.03 -8.97 11.89
C MET A 85 2.08 -10.17 12.04
N ILE A 86 1.44 -10.60 10.95
CA ILE A 86 0.56 -11.78 10.93
C ILE A 86 1.35 -13.06 11.24
N ASN A 87 2.52 -13.24 10.63
CA ASN A 87 3.39 -14.38 10.89
C ASN A 87 3.94 -14.41 12.32
N ASP A 88 4.27 -13.25 12.89
CA ASP A 88 4.71 -13.14 14.29
C ASP A 88 3.59 -13.49 15.26
N TYR A 89 2.40 -12.98 15.01
CA TYR A 89 1.21 -13.35 15.76
C TYR A 89 0.93 -14.85 15.70
N ARG A 90 0.93 -15.44 14.50
CA ARG A 90 0.64 -16.87 14.32
C ARG A 90 1.60 -17.76 15.10
N VAL A 91 2.88 -17.44 15.12
CA VAL A 91 3.84 -18.24 15.90
C VAL A 91 3.70 -18.02 17.39
N TYR A 92 3.43 -16.79 17.82
CA TYR A 92 3.15 -16.51 19.22
C TYR A 92 1.92 -17.29 19.72
N THR A 93 0.85 -17.34 18.93
CA THR A 93 -0.43 -17.95 19.34
C THR A 93 -0.49 -19.46 19.11
N TYR A 94 0.07 -19.96 18.00
CA TYR A 94 -0.12 -21.34 17.56
C TYR A 94 1.19 -22.16 17.50
N GLY A 95 2.34 -21.54 17.81
CA GLY A 95 3.64 -22.21 17.88
C GLY A 95 4.47 -22.14 16.59
N SER A 96 5.71 -22.64 16.67
CA SER A 96 6.73 -22.50 15.62
C SER A 96 6.38 -23.14 14.28
N LEU A 97 5.48 -24.13 14.24
CA LEU A 97 5.00 -24.74 13.00
C LEU A 97 4.28 -23.72 12.10
N TRP A 98 3.76 -22.62 12.68
CA TRP A 98 3.11 -21.57 11.91
C TRP A 98 4.08 -20.50 11.39
N ARG A 99 5.39 -20.70 11.59
CA ARG A 99 6.42 -19.83 11.03
C ARG A 99 6.53 -20.13 9.55
N SER A 100 6.49 -19.10 8.70
CA SER A 100 6.88 -19.26 7.31
C SER A 100 8.28 -19.87 7.20
N SER A 101 8.41 -20.92 6.38
CA SER A 101 9.67 -21.59 6.07
C SER A 101 10.69 -20.69 5.37
N TYR A 102 10.22 -19.62 4.73
CA TYR A 102 11.05 -18.60 4.06
C TYR A 102 10.87 -17.24 4.70
N GLU A 103 11.87 -16.36 4.54
CA GLU A 103 11.74 -14.97 4.96
C GLU A 103 10.60 -14.29 4.18
N ILE A 104 9.64 -13.70 4.91
CA ILE A 104 8.57 -12.90 4.31
C ILE A 104 9.20 -11.64 3.71
N ALA A 105 9.27 -11.64 2.38
CA ALA A 105 9.91 -10.65 1.54
C ALA A 105 9.38 -10.73 0.10
N TYR A 106 9.71 -9.72 -0.70
CA TYR A 106 9.49 -9.75 -2.13
C TYR A 106 10.65 -10.44 -2.83
N TYR A 107 10.35 -11.23 -3.85
CA TYR A 107 11.32 -11.95 -4.65
C TYR A 107 11.11 -11.66 -6.13
N GLU A 108 12.21 -11.48 -6.85
CA GLU A 108 12.24 -11.57 -8.31
C GLU A 108 12.43 -13.01 -8.75
N LEU A 109 12.00 -13.31 -9.97
CA LEU A 109 12.00 -14.64 -10.56
C LEU A 109 12.86 -14.65 -11.83
N GLU A 110 13.59 -15.74 -12.04
CA GLU A 110 14.30 -16.04 -13.28
C GLU A 110 13.41 -16.80 -14.27
N ASN A 111 13.74 -16.73 -15.57
CA ASN A 111 13.10 -17.52 -16.63
C ASN A 111 11.58 -17.30 -16.80
N ILE A 112 11.07 -16.18 -16.30
CA ILE A 112 9.67 -15.78 -16.40
C ILE A 112 9.56 -14.27 -16.65
N ASN A 113 8.53 -13.84 -17.38
CA ASN A 113 8.24 -12.45 -17.68
C ASN A 113 6.73 -12.21 -17.85
N LEU A 114 6.33 -10.96 -18.04
CA LEU A 114 4.92 -10.58 -18.15
C LEU A 114 4.17 -11.23 -19.34
N SER A 115 4.88 -11.65 -20.39
CA SER A 115 4.26 -12.27 -21.57
C SER A 115 4.07 -13.78 -21.46
N ASN A 116 4.80 -14.45 -20.56
CA ASN A 116 4.81 -15.91 -20.46
C ASN A 116 4.53 -16.46 -19.05
N TRP A 117 4.24 -15.58 -18.08
CA TRP A 117 4.08 -15.98 -16.68
C TRP A 117 3.05 -17.10 -16.52
N PHE A 118 1.94 -16.98 -17.25
CA PHE A 118 0.84 -17.91 -17.17
C PHE A 118 1.24 -19.30 -17.68
N GLU A 119 1.81 -19.37 -18.89
CA GLU A 119 2.20 -20.61 -19.52
C GLU A 119 3.31 -21.32 -18.72
N VAL A 120 4.25 -20.55 -18.17
CA VAL A 120 5.33 -21.07 -17.32
C VAL A 120 4.78 -21.66 -16.02
N LEU A 121 3.96 -20.93 -15.27
CA LEU A 121 3.39 -21.43 -14.02
C LEU A 121 2.45 -22.61 -14.25
N GLN A 122 1.54 -22.50 -15.22
CA GLN A 122 0.62 -23.58 -15.56
C GLN A 122 1.36 -24.87 -15.93
N LYS A 123 2.44 -24.77 -16.73
CA LYS A 123 3.26 -25.94 -17.11
C LYS A 123 3.81 -26.67 -15.88
N TYR A 124 4.24 -25.95 -14.85
CA TYR A 124 4.79 -26.60 -13.67
C TYR A 124 3.73 -27.15 -12.72
N TYR A 125 2.63 -26.42 -12.50
CA TYR A 125 1.51 -26.93 -11.70
C TYR A 125 0.89 -28.18 -12.34
N LYS A 126 0.73 -28.23 -13.67
CA LYS A 126 0.27 -29.44 -14.39
C LYS A 126 1.22 -30.65 -14.25
N LYS A 127 2.50 -30.42 -13.93
CA LYS A 127 3.47 -31.48 -13.64
C LYS A 127 3.44 -31.93 -12.18
N GLY A 128 2.54 -31.39 -11.36
CA GLY A 128 2.41 -31.71 -9.94
C GLY A 128 3.52 -31.14 -9.07
N LYS A 129 4.25 -30.11 -9.53
CA LYS A 129 5.26 -29.44 -8.71
C LYS A 129 4.59 -28.57 -7.64
N THR A 130 5.17 -28.54 -6.45
CA THR A 130 4.71 -27.63 -5.39
C THR A 130 5.12 -26.19 -5.71
N THR A 131 4.44 -25.24 -5.08
CA THR A 131 4.73 -23.80 -5.18
C THR A 131 6.16 -23.50 -4.74
N GLU A 132 6.63 -24.17 -3.70
CA GLU A 132 8.03 -24.09 -3.26
C GLU A 132 9.00 -24.51 -4.37
N GLU A 133 8.77 -25.67 -5.01
CA GLU A 133 9.63 -26.15 -6.08
C GLU A 133 9.62 -25.22 -7.28
N ILE A 134 8.44 -24.71 -7.66
CA ILE A 134 8.29 -23.75 -8.75
C ILE A 134 9.08 -22.49 -8.46
N LEU A 135 8.86 -21.85 -7.31
CA LEU A 135 9.48 -20.57 -7.00
C LEU A 135 10.97 -20.70 -6.72
N MET A 136 11.38 -21.65 -5.89
CA MET A 136 12.76 -21.74 -5.38
C MET A 136 13.69 -22.52 -6.30
N LYS A 137 13.23 -23.63 -6.90
CA LYS A 137 14.09 -24.49 -7.72
C LYS A 137 14.03 -24.11 -9.20
N GLU A 138 12.83 -23.99 -9.76
CA GLU A 138 12.65 -23.77 -11.20
C GLU A 138 12.85 -22.30 -11.61
N LEU A 139 12.20 -21.39 -10.89
CA LEU A 139 12.25 -19.95 -11.15
C LEU A 139 13.30 -19.23 -10.30
N LYS A 140 14.03 -19.95 -9.45
CA LYS A 140 15.18 -19.46 -8.68
C LYS A 140 14.92 -18.10 -8.02
N ALA A 141 13.84 -18.02 -7.24
CA ALA A 141 13.41 -16.81 -6.58
C ALA A 141 14.52 -16.17 -5.75
N LYS A 142 14.74 -14.86 -5.91
CA LYS A 142 15.77 -14.10 -5.18
C LYS A 142 15.14 -12.88 -4.53
N LYS A 143 15.46 -12.67 -3.24
CA LYS A 143 15.01 -11.49 -2.51
C LYS A 143 15.39 -10.21 -3.25
N THR A 144 14.46 -9.28 -3.35
CA THR A 144 14.68 -8.00 -4.02
C THR A 144 13.91 -6.88 -3.34
N ASP A 145 14.39 -5.64 -3.50
CA ASP A 145 13.52 -4.48 -3.39
C ASP A 145 12.62 -4.42 -4.63
N PRO A 146 11.29 -4.51 -4.50
CA PRO A 146 10.38 -4.44 -5.64
C PRO A 146 10.26 -3.03 -6.23
N LYS A 147 10.59 -1.97 -5.45
CA LYS A 147 10.37 -0.57 -5.86
C LYS A 147 11.17 -0.18 -7.09
N LYS A 148 12.34 -0.79 -7.29
CA LYS A 148 13.20 -0.58 -8.46
C LYS A 148 12.56 -1.06 -9.78
N TYR A 149 11.54 -1.91 -9.71
CA TYR A 149 10.82 -2.45 -10.86
C TYR A 149 9.45 -1.78 -11.09
N LEU A 150 9.07 -0.79 -10.28
CA LEU A 150 7.79 -0.09 -10.41
C LEU A 150 7.71 0.69 -11.72
N LYS A 151 6.63 0.47 -12.46
CA LYS A 151 6.34 1.14 -13.72
C LYS A 151 4.86 1.48 -13.83
N ILE A 152 4.56 2.56 -14.56
CA ILE A 152 3.21 2.86 -15.01
C ILE A 152 2.79 1.78 -16.02
N SER A 153 1.56 1.26 -15.91
CA SER A 153 1.02 0.36 -16.91
C SER A 153 0.92 1.05 -18.27
N SER A 154 0.89 0.26 -19.35
CA SER A 154 0.88 0.76 -20.73
C SER A 154 -0.29 1.70 -21.05
N ASP A 155 -1.42 1.54 -20.37
CA ASP A 155 -2.61 2.37 -20.52
C ASP A 155 -2.62 3.63 -19.63
N GLY A 156 -1.57 3.86 -18.83
CA GLY A 156 -1.42 5.04 -17.98
C GLY A 156 -2.36 5.08 -16.76
N ALA A 157 -3.18 4.05 -16.55
CA ALA A 157 -4.24 4.04 -15.54
C ALA A 157 -3.96 3.12 -14.34
N GLY A 158 -2.94 2.28 -14.45
CA GLY A 158 -2.48 1.40 -13.40
C GLY A 158 -0.98 1.51 -13.18
N PHE A 159 -0.55 0.79 -12.16
CA PHE A 159 0.83 0.66 -11.78
C PHE A 159 1.10 -0.80 -11.43
N GLY A 160 2.30 -1.23 -11.76
CA GLY A 160 2.78 -2.51 -11.35
C GLY A 160 4.26 -2.65 -11.58
N PHE A 161 4.69 -3.87 -11.87
CA PHE A 161 6.08 -4.17 -12.09
C PHE A 161 6.38 -4.42 -13.57
N ASP A 162 7.60 -4.09 -14.00
CA ASP A 162 8.09 -4.40 -15.35
C ASP A 162 8.33 -5.91 -15.59
N ARG A 163 8.19 -6.71 -14.53
CA ARG A 163 8.36 -8.15 -14.49
C ARG A 163 7.52 -8.76 -13.36
N PRO A 164 7.29 -10.08 -13.36
CA PRO A 164 6.64 -10.74 -12.24
C PRO A 164 7.46 -10.62 -10.95
N ILE A 165 6.80 -10.21 -9.87
CA ILE A 165 7.36 -10.16 -8.50
C ILE A 165 6.44 -10.96 -7.60
N VAL A 166 7.01 -11.75 -6.69
CA VAL A 166 6.22 -12.51 -5.72
C VAL A 166 6.47 -12.03 -4.29
N LEU A 167 5.41 -11.91 -3.50
CA LEU A 167 5.52 -11.82 -2.04
C LEU A 167 5.36 -13.23 -1.49
N ILE A 168 6.42 -13.80 -0.92
CA ILE A 168 6.41 -15.18 -0.40
C ILE A 168 6.11 -15.17 1.09
N TYR A 169 5.21 -16.06 1.52
CA TYR A 169 4.82 -16.26 2.91
C TYR A 169 4.28 -17.69 3.09
N GLY A 170 3.72 -18.03 4.25
CA GLY A 170 3.17 -19.36 4.51
C GLY A 170 3.45 -19.84 5.93
N ASP A 171 3.61 -21.15 6.09
CA ASP A 171 3.95 -21.83 7.33
C ASP A 171 5.17 -22.77 7.10
N ASP A 172 5.44 -23.66 8.05
CA ASP A 172 6.62 -24.53 8.03
C ASP A 172 6.54 -25.62 6.94
N LYS A 173 5.34 -25.90 6.43
CA LYS A 173 5.06 -26.99 5.48
C LYS A 173 4.53 -26.50 4.14
N THR A 174 3.99 -25.28 4.10
CA THR A 174 3.28 -24.76 2.94
C THR A 174 3.88 -23.42 2.55
N VAL A 175 4.43 -23.35 1.34
CA VAL A 175 4.85 -22.10 0.70
C VAL A 175 3.70 -21.56 -0.13
N ILE A 176 3.33 -20.31 0.13
CA ILE A 176 2.32 -19.57 -0.63
C ILE A 176 2.90 -18.23 -1.09
N ALA A 177 2.35 -17.68 -2.15
CA ALA A 177 2.81 -16.39 -2.65
C ALA A 177 1.72 -15.58 -3.34
N ASP A 178 1.83 -14.26 -3.26
CA ASP A 178 1.07 -13.35 -4.12
C ASP A 178 1.95 -12.97 -5.31
N LEU A 179 1.52 -13.31 -6.53
CA LEU A 179 2.14 -12.88 -7.79
C LEU A 179 1.62 -11.49 -8.19
N LEU A 180 2.52 -10.52 -8.17
CA LEU A 180 2.27 -9.14 -8.54
C LEU A 180 2.82 -8.88 -9.94
N LEU A 181 1.94 -8.39 -10.83
CA LEU A 181 2.24 -8.17 -12.25
C LEU A 181 2.24 -6.66 -12.58
N ASP A 182 2.10 -6.32 -13.86
CA ASP A 182 2.20 -4.97 -14.43
C ASP A 182 1.04 -4.03 -14.05
N LYS A 183 -0.06 -4.56 -13.51
CA LYS A 183 -1.23 -3.77 -13.11
C LYS A 183 -1.82 -4.19 -11.76
N PHE A 184 -0.99 -4.43 -10.75
CA PHE A 184 -1.45 -4.83 -9.42
C PHE A 184 -2.05 -3.66 -8.60
N VAL A 185 -1.82 -2.40 -8.98
CA VAL A 185 -2.40 -1.21 -8.35
C VAL A 185 -3.09 -0.32 -9.39
N LEU A 186 -4.19 0.31 -9.00
CA LEU A 186 -4.83 1.40 -9.73
C LEU A 186 -4.65 2.70 -8.97
N VAL A 187 -4.48 3.80 -9.71
CA VAL A 187 -4.38 5.15 -9.13
C VAL A 187 -5.45 6.02 -9.76
N ASN A 188 -6.25 6.68 -8.91
CA ASN A 188 -7.28 7.62 -9.35
C ASN A 188 -7.24 8.86 -8.44
N LYS A 189 -6.90 10.02 -9.00
CA LYS A 189 -6.65 11.26 -8.26
C LYS A 189 -5.54 11.06 -7.20
N ASN A 190 -5.87 11.29 -5.93
CA ASN A 190 -5.00 11.10 -4.77
C ASN A 190 -5.34 9.79 -4.00
N TYR A 191 -5.94 8.81 -4.68
CA TYR A 191 -6.26 7.51 -4.11
C TYR A 191 -5.56 6.40 -4.87
N LEU A 192 -5.10 5.38 -4.15
CA LEU A 192 -4.69 4.11 -4.72
C LEU A 192 -5.67 3.01 -4.36
N ARG A 193 -5.77 1.99 -5.19
CA ARG A 193 -6.52 0.77 -4.90
C ARG A 193 -5.70 -0.43 -5.34
N TYR A 194 -5.66 -1.44 -4.48
CA TYR A 194 -5.20 -2.76 -4.88
C TYR A 194 -6.09 -3.34 -5.98
N ASN A 195 -5.51 -3.66 -7.13
CA ASN A 195 -6.25 -4.21 -8.26
C ASN A 195 -6.43 -5.72 -8.10
N HIS A 196 -5.34 -6.47 -8.21
CA HIS A 196 -5.32 -7.92 -8.14
C HIS A 196 -3.88 -8.45 -7.98
N SER A 197 -3.78 -9.70 -7.55
CA SER A 197 -2.60 -10.58 -7.66
C SER A 197 -3.09 -11.98 -7.94
N GLU A 198 -2.22 -12.83 -8.47
CA GLU A 198 -2.51 -14.26 -8.51
C GLU A 198 -2.01 -14.94 -7.23
N TYR A 199 -2.90 -15.67 -6.57
CA TYR A 199 -2.57 -16.40 -5.35
C TYR A 199 -1.99 -17.77 -5.71
N LEU A 200 -0.72 -17.97 -5.41
CA LEU A 200 0.02 -19.20 -5.69
C LEU A 200 0.04 -20.08 -4.45
N HIS A 201 -0.51 -21.29 -4.55
CA HIS A 201 -0.46 -22.31 -3.50
C HIS A 201 -0.56 -23.71 -4.11
N ASP A 202 -0.19 -24.75 -3.37
CA ASP A 202 -0.09 -26.12 -3.90
C ASP A 202 -1.42 -26.73 -4.36
N ARG A 203 -2.54 -26.17 -3.88
CA ARG A 203 -3.89 -26.56 -4.30
C ARG A 203 -4.46 -25.62 -5.38
N ALA A 204 -3.68 -24.65 -5.86
CA ALA A 204 -4.12 -23.76 -6.92
C ALA A 204 -4.06 -24.49 -8.26
N GLU A 205 -5.15 -24.43 -9.02
CA GLU A 205 -5.10 -24.71 -10.45
C GLU A 205 -4.81 -23.39 -11.17
N ILE A 206 -3.57 -23.18 -11.61
CA ILE A 206 -3.27 -22.08 -12.55
C ILE A 206 -3.83 -22.47 -13.91
N ASP A 207 -5.04 -21.99 -14.17
CA ASP A 207 -5.90 -22.47 -15.24
C ASP A 207 -6.41 -21.31 -16.11
N VAL A 208 -7.30 -21.63 -17.05
CA VAL A 208 -7.86 -20.62 -17.96
C VAL A 208 -8.68 -19.56 -17.19
N ILE A 209 -9.23 -19.90 -16.02
CA ILE A 209 -9.95 -18.96 -15.16
C ILE A 209 -8.96 -17.97 -14.53
N THR A 210 -7.80 -18.42 -14.06
CA THR A 210 -6.72 -17.53 -13.58
C THR A 210 -6.32 -16.54 -14.67
N LYS A 211 -6.07 -17.03 -15.90
CA LYS A 211 -5.72 -16.16 -17.04
C LYS A 211 -6.80 -15.14 -17.33
N LYS A 212 -8.06 -15.58 -17.38
CA LYS A 212 -9.21 -14.71 -17.62
C LYS A 212 -9.38 -13.67 -16.51
N HIS A 213 -9.16 -14.05 -15.26
CA HIS A 213 -9.22 -13.12 -14.13
C HIS A 213 -8.20 -12.00 -14.31
N TYR A 214 -6.93 -12.35 -14.57
CA TYR A 214 -5.88 -11.37 -14.89
C TYR A 214 -6.29 -10.47 -16.06
N GLU A 215 -6.74 -11.03 -17.18
CA GLU A 215 -7.15 -10.28 -18.36
C GLU A 215 -8.29 -9.29 -18.06
N ASP A 216 -9.30 -9.71 -17.29
CA ASP A 216 -10.41 -8.85 -16.90
C ASP A 216 -9.97 -7.74 -15.93
N ARG A 217 -9.12 -8.06 -14.96
CA ARG A 217 -8.57 -7.08 -14.01
C ARG A 217 -7.58 -6.12 -14.68
N SER A 218 -6.87 -6.55 -15.70
CA SER A 218 -5.95 -5.72 -16.49
C SER A 218 -6.69 -4.63 -17.28
N LYS A 219 -7.97 -4.83 -17.61
CA LYS A 219 -8.82 -3.86 -18.31
C LYS A 219 -9.42 -2.80 -17.39
N VAL A 220 -9.32 -2.94 -16.07
CA VAL A 220 -9.90 -1.97 -15.12
C VAL A 220 -9.03 -0.71 -15.07
N ILE A 221 -9.62 0.45 -15.32
CA ILE A 221 -8.92 1.75 -15.43
C ILE A 221 -9.29 2.69 -14.27
N LEU A 222 -10.48 2.56 -13.70
CA LEU A 222 -11.00 3.44 -12.65
C LEU A 222 -11.68 2.65 -11.53
N PHE A 223 -11.80 3.28 -10.37
CA PHE A 223 -12.51 2.76 -9.19
C PHE A 223 -13.18 3.90 -8.41
N ASP A 224 -14.15 3.55 -7.55
CA ASP A 224 -14.81 4.52 -6.68
C ASP A 224 -13.87 4.90 -5.53
N THR A 225 -13.25 6.07 -5.66
CA THR A 225 -12.22 6.53 -4.72
C THR A 225 -12.72 6.62 -3.28
N LYS A 226 -14.01 6.95 -3.06
CA LYS A 226 -14.57 7.13 -1.71
C LYS A 226 -14.86 5.82 -1.00
N LYS A 227 -15.05 4.73 -1.76
CA LYS A 227 -15.41 3.42 -1.21
C LYS A 227 -14.23 2.47 -1.15
N GLU A 228 -13.32 2.56 -2.11
CA GLU A 228 -12.37 1.48 -2.40
C GLU A 228 -10.90 1.91 -2.35
N GLY A 229 -10.62 3.20 -2.16
CA GLY A 229 -9.26 3.77 -2.22
C GLY A 229 -8.61 4.03 -0.87
N THR A 230 -7.28 3.86 -0.81
CA THR A 230 -6.43 4.43 0.23
C THR A 230 -5.90 5.79 -0.26
N GLU A 231 -6.15 6.84 0.52
CA GLU A 231 -5.73 8.20 0.20
C GLU A 231 -4.22 8.39 0.40
N PHE A 232 -3.59 9.19 -0.44
CA PHE A 232 -2.25 9.75 -0.22
C PHE A 232 -2.27 11.28 -0.28
N ASP A 233 -1.28 11.89 0.39
CA ASP A 233 -1.08 13.35 0.38
C ASP A 233 -0.24 13.81 -0.83
N ASN A 234 -0.06 15.12 -0.98
CA ASN A 234 0.71 15.71 -2.09
C ASN A 234 2.20 15.35 -2.07
N CYS A 235 2.70 14.76 -0.98
CA CYS A 235 4.07 14.26 -0.86
C CYS A 235 4.19 12.76 -1.15
N GLY A 236 3.07 12.07 -1.39
CA GLY A 236 2.99 10.64 -1.66
C GLY A 236 2.95 9.79 -0.40
N ASN A 237 2.69 10.35 0.78
CA ASN A 237 2.51 9.55 1.98
C ASN A 237 1.09 9.00 2.03
N LEU A 238 0.94 7.78 2.53
CA LEU A 238 -0.33 7.06 2.60
C LEU A 238 -1.03 7.16 3.93
N ASN A 239 -2.33 7.41 3.85
CA ASN A 239 -3.26 7.18 4.95
C ASN A 239 -3.59 5.70 5.08
N TYR A 240 -2.61 4.90 5.50
CA TYR A 240 -2.75 3.45 5.63
C TYR A 240 -2.93 3.04 7.10
N PRO A 241 -4.14 2.65 7.53
CA PRO A 241 -4.39 2.24 8.92
C PRO A 241 -3.89 0.80 9.16
N LEU A 242 -2.57 0.62 9.21
CA LEU A 242 -1.91 -0.69 9.34
C LEU A 242 -2.45 -1.52 10.50
N GLU A 243 -2.62 -0.91 11.67
CA GLU A 243 -3.12 -1.60 12.86
C GLU A 243 -4.55 -2.13 12.65
N LYS A 244 -5.43 -1.34 12.04
CA LYS A 244 -6.80 -1.77 11.72
C LYS A 244 -6.79 -2.94 10.76
N TYR A 245 -5.93 -2.91 9.74
CA TYR A 245 -5.78 -4.03 8.82
C TYR A 245 -5.24 -5.27 9.52
N TYR A 246 -4.22 -5.10 10.36
CA TYR A 246 -3.66 -6.18 11.16
C TYR A 246 -4.71 -6.83 12.07
N LEU A 247 -5.48 -6.05 12.83
CA LEU A 247 -6.53 -6.59 13.72
C LEU A 247 -7.58 -7.39 12.94
N ARG A 248 -8.04 -6.86 11.80
CA ARG A 248 -8.99 -7.57 10.92
C ARG A 248 -8.41 -8.85 10.32
N SER A 249 -7.17 -8.79 9.83
CA SER A 249 -6.50 -9.96 9.23
C SER A 249 -6.17 -11.01 10.27
N ARG A 250 -5.80 -10.61 11.49
CA ARG A 250 -5.59 -11.49 12.64
C ARG A 250 -6.86 -12.27 12.96
N GLU A 251 -8.00 -11.58 13.00
CA GLU A 251 -9.32 -12.17 13.28
C GLU A 251 -9.80 -13.08 12.13
N ALA A 252 -9.55 -12.71 10.88
CA ALA A 252 -9.96 -13.50 9.71
C ALA A 252 -9.06 -14.72 9.44
N LYS A 253 -7.79 -14.70 9.88
CA LYS A 253 -6.80 -15.78 9.68
C LYS A 253 -6.58 -16.61 10.95
N GLY A 254 -7.36 -16.39 12.01
CA GLY A 254 -7.25 -17.06 13.31
C GLY A 254 -8.62 -17.47 13.85
N GLY A 255 -9.15 -18.58 13.31
CA GLY A 255 -10.47 -19.14 13.61
C GLY A 255 -11.14 -19.67 12.36
#